data_AF-A0A136MRN2-F1
#
_entry.id   AF-A0A136MRN2-F1
#
_cell.length_a   1.000
_cell.length_b   1.000
_cell.length_c   1.000
_cell.angle_alpha   90.00
_cell.angle_beta   90.00
_cell.angle_gamma   90.00
#
_symmetry.space_group_name_H-M   'P 1'
#
loop_
_entity.id
_entity.type
_entity.pdbx_description
1 polymer ?
#
loop_
_entity_poly.entity_id
_entity_poly.type
_entity_poly.pdbx_seq_one_letter_code
_entity_poly.pdbx_strand_id
1 'polypeptide(L)'
;MTDRAYLIQLRTPTKDNPLRILMSACLSGIACGYDSTANGEYPTALKILQYDTVKVIKFCPEDFSFGTPREMCDIHGGTGLDVLEGKAKVLTESGKDWTEGMIKASEKMLQIAKKENIELAVLMDISAACGSQVIYDGNRFSENKVYQIGAGVAAAQLIRNGFKVISQRDYASLEILYSKIDLNHPIDHSKKDHHEIDWYKTYFNIS
;
A
#
# COMPACT_ATOMS: atom_id res chain seq x y z
N MET A 1 7.87 -0.18 -9.00
CA MET A 1 7.31 1.08 -9.55
C MET A 1 5.92 0.81 -10.09
N THR A 2 5.08 1.83 -10.12
CA THR A 2 3.66 1.71 -10.50
C THR A 2 3.50 1.45 -12.00
N ASP A 3 2.63 0.49 -12.33
CA ASP A 3 2.36 0.07 -13.70
C ASP A 3 1.28 0.95 -14.35
N ARG A 4 1.68 2.13 -14.84
CA ARG A 4 0.75 3.07 -15.51
C ARG A 4 0.12 2.48 -16.77
N ALA A 5 0.84 1.62 -17.50
CA ALA A 5 0.33 0.99 -18.71
C ALA A 5 -0.88 0.11 -18.39
N TYR A 6 -0.81 -0.65 -17.30
CA TYR A 6 -1.95 -1.40 -16.78
C TYR A 6 -3.13 -0.48 -16.43
N LEU A 7 -2.89 0.63 -15.73
CA LEU A 7 -3.96 1.58 -15.37
C LEU A 7 -4.66 2.18 -16.60
N ILE A 8 -3.90 2.47 -17.66
CA ILE A 8 -4.45 2.97 -18.94
C ILE A 8 -5.31 1.90 -19.61
N GLN A 9 -5.00 0.61 -19.42
CA GLN A 9 -5.74 -0.52 -19.98
C GLN A 9 -6.90 -0.99 -19.08
N LEU A 10 -7.04 -0.47 -17.85
CA LEU A 10 -8.19 -0.76 -17.01
C LEU A 10 -9.48 -0.38 -17.76
N ARG A 11 -10.44 -1.30 -17.69
CA ARG A 11 -11.79 -1.09 -18.20
C ARG A 11 -12.47 0.08 -17.48
N THR A 12 -13.42 0.71 -18.14
CA THR A 12 -14.37 1.62 -17.50
C THR A 12 -15.38 0.79 -16.69
N PRO A 13 -15.50 1.00 -15.37
CA PRO A 13 -16.45 0.26 -14.56
C PRO A 13 -17.87 0.81 -14.68
N THR A 14 -18.84 -0.03 -14.32
CA THR A 14 -20.26 0.31 -14.24
C THR A 14 -20.79 -0.08 -12.87
N LYS A 15 -22.01 0.36 -12.52
CA LYS A 15 -22.62 -0.01 -11.23
C LYS A 15 -22.84 -1.53 -11.11
N ASP A 16 -23.22 -2.18 -12.21
CA ASP A 16 -23.47 -3.62 -12.26
C ASP A 16 -22.18 -4.45 -12.33
N ASN A 17 -21.09 -3.86 -12.83
CA ASN A 17 -19.77 -4.46 -12.86
C ASN A 17 -18.71 -3.47 -12.34
N PRO A 18 -18.66 -3.27 -11.01
CA PRO A 18 -17.80 -2.24 -10.43
C PRO A 18 -16.32 -2.63 -10.51
N LEU A 19 -15.43 -1.64 -10.55
CA LEU A 19 -13.99 -1.85 -10.41
C LEU A 19 -13.70 -2.31 -8.98
N ARG A 20 -12.96 -3.40 -8.80
CA ARG A 20 -12.74 -4.01 -7.48
C ARG A 20 -11.36 -3.67 -6.94
N ILE A 21 -11.33 -2.85 -5.89
CA ILE A 21 -10.09 -2.31 -5.32
C ILE A 21 -9.88 -2.84 -3.91
N LEU A 22 -8.69 -3.37 -3.64
CA LEU A 22 -8.24 -3.66 -2.27
C LEU A 22 -7.54 -2.43 -1.71
N MET A 23 -7.97 -1.93 -0.56
CA MET A 23 -7.42 -0.73 0.04
C MET A 23 -6.92 -1.00 1.46
N SER A 24 -5.77 -0.41 1.82
CA SER A 24 -5.34 -0.36 3.23
C SER A 24 -6.45 0.27 4.07
N ALA A 25 -6.95 -0.43 5.09
CA ALA A 25 -8.12 0.03 5.85
C ALA A 25 -7.94 1.43 6.46
N CYS A 26 -6.72 1.76 6.92
CA CYS A 26 -6.37 3.08 7.46
C CYS A 26 -6.60 4.22 6.45
N LEU A 27 -6.28 4.01 5.16
CA LEU A 27 -6.55 4.99 4.10
C LEU A 27 -8.04 5.33 3.96
N SER A 28 -8.93 4.45 4.43
CA SER A 28 -10.38 4.64 4.33
C SER A 28 -11.02 5.28 5.55
N GLY A 29 -10.22 5.81 6.48
CA GLY A 29 -10.67 6.43 7.72
C GLY A 29 -10.90 5.46 8.88
N ILE A 30 -10.59 4.17 8.72
CA ILE A 30 -10.69 3.20 9.81
C ILE A 30 -9.53 3.43 10.77
N ALA A 31 -9.87 3.57 12.06
CA ALA A 31 -8.96 3.75 13.19
C ALA A 31 -8.16 2.47 13.53
N CYS A 32 -7.46 1.90 12.55
CA CYS A 32 -6.67 0.67 12.68
C CYS A 32 -5.14 0.95 12.66
N GLY A 33 -4.72 2.20 12.79
CA GLY A 33 -3.32 2.59 13.00
C GLY A 33 -2.78 2.06 14.32
N TYR A 34 -1.47 2.05 14.49
CA TYR A 34 -0.83 1.52 15.70
C TYR A 34 -1.30 2.24 16.97
N ASP A 35 -1.65 3.52 16.84
CA ASP A 35 -2.16 4.44 17.87
C ASP A 35 -3.69 4.59 17.85
N SER A 36 -4.41 3.69 17.18
CA SER A 36 -5.87 3.79 16.94
C SER A 36 -6.31 5.01 16.11
N THR A 37 -5.43 5.54 15.26
CA THR A 37 -5.79 6.58 14.28
C THR A 37 -5.95 6.01 12.86
N ALA A 38 -6.36 6.84 11.91
CA ALA A 38 -6.44 6.49 10.48
C ALA A 38 -5.09 6.65 9.73
N ASN A 39 -3.97 6.89 10.43
CA ASN A 39 -2.64 7.15 9.85
C ASN A 39 -2.61 8.33 8.84
N GLY A 40 -3.43 9.36 9.07
CA GLY A 40 -3.44 10.61 8.28
C GLY A 40 -4.65 10.75 7.34
N GLU A 41 -4.73 11.91 6.68
CA GLU A 41 -5.79 12.22 5.70
C GLU A 41 -5.21 12.25 4.28
N TYR A 42 -5.79 11.44 3.39
CA TYR A 42 -5.36 11.36 1.99
C TYR A 42 -6.57 11.55 1.06
N PRO A 43 -7.06 12.80 0.89
CA PRO A 43 -8.26 13.08 0.09
C PRO A 43 -8.20 12.50 -1.32
N THR A 44 -7.03 12.56 -1.97
CA THR A 44 -6.82 12.02 -3.31
C THR A 44 -6.94 10.50 -3.37
N ALA A 45 -6.68 9.74 -2.31
CA ALA A 45 -6.93 8.30 -2.28
C ALA A 45 -8.37 7.98 -1.81
N LEU A 46 -8.89 8.77 -0.86
CA LEU A 46 -10.23 8.64 -0.30
C LEU A 46 -11.35 8.91 -1.31
N LYS A 47 -11.11 9.78 -2.32
CA LYS A 47 -12.08 10.10 -3.38
C LYS A 47 -12.60 8.84 -4.08
N ILE A 48 -11.82 7.75 -4.17
CA ILE A 48 -12.27 6.44 -4.69
C ILE A 48 -13.56 5.95 -4.01
N LEU A 49 -13.74 6.20 -2.71
CA LEU A 49 -14.89 5.71 -1.94
C LEU A 49 -16.22 6.38 -2.32
N GLN A 50 -16.17 7.47 -3.10
CA GLN A 50 -17.36 8.25 -3.48
C GLN A 50 -18.04 7.73 -4.76
N TYR A 51 -17.42 6.78 -5.47
CA TYR A 51 -17.93 6.28 -6.74
C TYR A 51 -18.68 4.95 -6.55
N ASP A 52 -19.94 4.92 -6.97
CA ASP A 52 -20.77 3.71 -6.93
C ASP A 52 -20.41 2.66 -7.99
N THR A 53 -19.56 3.03 -8.95
CA THR A 53 -18.90 2.13 -9.91
C THR A 53 -17.64 1.48 -9.35
N VAL A 54 -17.31 1.70 -8.08
CA VAL A 54 -16.14 1.10 -7.43
C VAL A 54 -16.57 0.31 -6.19
N LYS A 55 -16.11 -0.95 -6.11
CA LYS A 55 -16.24 -1.78 -4.92
C LYS A 55 -14.91 -1.81 -4.19
N VAL A 56 -14.84 -1.15 -3.04
CA VAL A 56 -13.64 -1.16 -2.20
C VAL A 56 -13.74 -2.24 -1.13
N ILE A 57 -12.74 -3.12 -1.12
CA ILE A 57 -12.49 -4.12 -0.09
C ILE A 57 -11.38 -3.57 0.80
N LYS A 58 -11.62 -3.50 2.11
CA LYS A 58 -10.68 -2.90 3.07
C LYS A 58 -10.01 -4.00 3.88
N PHE A 59 -8.69 -3.90 4.07
CA PHE A 59 -7.95 -4.81 4.94
C PHE A 59 -6.75 -4.12 5.58
N CYS A 60 -6.49 -4.40 6.86
CA CYS A 60 -5.26 -4.00 7.55
C CYS A 60 -4.53 -5.26 7.99
N PRO A 61 -3.34 -5.56 7.43
CA PRO A 61 -2.60 -6.77 7.79
C PRO A 61 -2.16 -6.75 9.26
N GLU A 62 -1.70 -5.60 9.74
CA GLU A 62 -1.17 -5.47 11.10
C GLU A 62 -2.30 -5.61 12.15
N ASP A 63 -3.45 -4.97 11.93
CA ASP A 63 -4.62 -5.10 12.82
C ASP A 63 -5.15 -6.54 12.86
N PHE A 64 -5.17 -7.24 11.71
CA PHE A 64 -5.58 -8.64 11.63
C PHE A 64 -4.73 -9.57 12.51
N SER A 65 -3.41 -9.35 12.57
CA SER A 65 -2.50 -10.23 13.32
C SER A 65 -2.22 -9.77 14.75
N PHE A 66 -2.26 -8.46 15.02
CA PHE A 66 -1.76 -7.88 16.27
C PHE A 66 -2.78 -6.97 16.98
N GLY A 67 -3.92 -6.68 16.36
CA GLY A 67 -4.96 -5.80 16.89
C GLY A 67 -4.62 -4.31 16.85
N THR A 68 -5.48 -3.51 17.47
CA THR A 68 -5.33 -2.06 17.61
C THR A 68 -5.81 -1.62 19.00
N PRO A 69 -5.05 -0.81 19.77
CA PRO A 69 -3.71 -0.32 19.49
C PRO A 69 -2.65 -1.41 19.58
N ARG A 70 -1.47 -1.15 19.01
CA ARG A 70 -0.35 -2.10 18.96
C ARG A 70 0.98 -1.34 18.87
N GLU A 71 2.09 -2.06 19.09
CA GLU A 71 3.41 -1.51 18.80
C GLU A 71 3.58 -1.24 17.29
N MET A 72 4.43 -0.25 16.97
CA MET A 72 4.89 -0.07 15.60
C MET A 72 5.90 -1.16 15.24
N CYS A 73 5.89 -1.63 14.00
CA CYS A 73 6.88 -2.57 13.48
C CYS A 73 7.48 -2.09 12.17
N ASP A 74 8.73 -2.48 11.95
CA ASP A 74 9.50 -2.22 10.73
C ASP A 74 10.21 -3.50 10.25
N ILE A 75 10.64 -3.50 8.99
CA ILE A 75 11.41 -4.62 8.43
C ILE A 75 12.88 -4.38 8.72
N HIS A 76 13.58 -5.42 9.18
CA HIS A 76 15.00 -5.42 9.46
C HIS A 76 15.73 -6.42 8.55
N GLY A 77 16.78 -5.97 7.88
CA GLY A 77 17.66 -6.83 7.08
C GLY A 77 17.18 -7.11 5.66
N GLY A 78 16.31 -6.27 5.10
CA GLY A 78 15.80 -6.40 3.74
C GLY A 78 14.39 -5.83 3.57
N THR A 79 13.67 -6.34 2.59
CA THR A 79 12.32 -5.91 2.22
C THR A 79 11.27 -6.97 2.56
N GLY A 80 10.00 -6.68 2.29
CA GLY A 80 8.92 -7.65 2.41
C GLY A 80 9.12 -8.91 1.58
N LEU A 81 9.81 -8.84 0.43
CA LEU A 81 10.15 -10.03 -0.34
C LEU A 81 11.15 -10.91 0.42
N ASP A 82 12.18 -10.30 1.02
CA ASP A 82 13.18 -11.00 1.82
C ASP A 82 12.56 -11.64 3.06
N VAL A 83 11.57 -11.00 3.68
CA VAL A 83 10.78 -11.60 4.78
C VAL A 83 10.05 -12.86 4.30
N LEU A 84 9.38 -12.78 3.14
CA LEU A 84 8.67 -13.94 2.57
C LEU A 84 9.60 -15.08 2.13
N GLU A 85 10.89 -14.80 1.95
CA GLU A 85 11.94 -15.77 1.65
C GLU A 85 12.70 -16.26 2.90
N GLY A 86 12.35 -15.75 4.09
CA GLY A 86 13.01 -16.10 5.35
C GLY A 86 14.39 -15.48 5.55
N LYS A 87 14.71 -14.40 4.83
CA LYS A 87 16.01 -13.68 4.87
C LYS A 87 15.98 -12.41 5.71
N ALA A 88 14.81 -11.86 5.97
CA ALA A 88 14.61 -10.65 6.77
C ALA A 88 13.53 -10.89 7.84
N LYS A 89 13.39 -9.93 8.77
CA LYS A 89 12.45 -10.02 9.89
C LYS A 89 11.57 -8.79 9.99
N VAL A 90 10.40 -8.95 10.58
CA VAL A 90 9.54 -7.84 11.02
C VAL A 90 9.67 -7.74 12.53
N LEU A 91 10.27 -6.66 13.01
CA LEU A 91 10.47 -6.44 14.44
C LEU A 91 9.65 -5.25 14.91
N THR A 92 9.12 -5.31 16.13
CA THR A 92 8.51 -4.14 16.77
C THR A 92 9.56 -3.14 17.21
N GLU A 93 9.13 -1.94 17.57
CA GLU A 93 9.99 -0.92 18.18
C GLU A 93 10.69 -1.39 19.46
N SER A 94 10.09 -2.32 20.22
CA SER A 94 10.72 -2.95 21.40
C SER A 94 11.55 -4.20 21.06
N GLY A 95 11.62 -4.60 19.79
CA GLY A 95 12.42 -5.74 19.31
C GLY A 95 11.70 -7.09 19.31
N LYS A 96 10.37 -7.13 19.51
CA LYS A 96 9.62 -8.39 19.40
C LYS A 96 9.55 -8.85 17.96
N ASP A 97 9.75 -10.14 17.72
CA ASP A 97 9.68 -10.72 16.39
C ASP A 97 8.21 -10.98 15.99
N TRP A 98 7.72 -10.21 15.03
CA TRP A 98 6.36 -10.27 14.47
C TRP A 98 6.33 -10.91 13.09
N THR A 99 7.44 -11.50 12.64
CA THR A 99 7.61 -12.03 11.28
C THR A 99 6.51 -13.01 10.89
N GLU A 100 6.26 -14.04 11.70
CA GLU A 100 5.23 -15.04 11.38
C GLU A 100 3.81 -14.44 11.32
N GLY A 101 3.49 -13.53 12.25
CA GLY A 101 2.20 -12.84 12.25
C GLY A 101 2.02 -11.99 11.00
N MET A 102 3.08 -11.33 10.54
CA MET A 102 3.03 -10.52 9.34
C MET A 102 2.89 -11.36 8.06
N ILE A 103 3.56 -12.52 8.00
CA ILE A 103 3.42 -13.48 6.89
C ILE A 103 1.97 -14.02 6.84
N LYS A 104 1.40 -14.42 7.97
CA LYS A 104 -0.02 -14.86 8.03
C LYS A 104 -0.98 -13.76 7.55
N ALA A 105 -0.71 -12.51 7.92
CA ALA A 105 -1.51 -11.38 7.47
C ALA A 105 -1.39 -11.12 5.96
N SER A 106 -0.19 -11.26 5.39
CA SER A 106 0.04 -11.10 3.95
C SER A 106 -0.67 -12.18 3.15
N GLU A 107 -0.62 -13.43 3.61
CA GLU A 107 -1.35 -14.56 3.04
C GLU A 107 -2.86 -14.32 3.09
N LYS A 108 -3.37 -13.82 4.22
CA LYS A 108 -4.79 -13.47 4.35
C LYS A 108 -5.20 -12.37 3.36
N MET A 109 -4.37 -11.34 3.20
CA MET A 109 -4.60 -10.27 2.23
C MET A 109 -4.65 -10.81 0.80
N LEU A 110 -3.75 -11.72 0.44
CA LEU A 110 -3.75 -12.39 -0.86
C LEU A 110 -5.01 -13.26 -1.07
N GLN A 111 -5.43 -14.01 -0.06
CA GLN A 111 -6.67 -14.80 -0.13
C GLN A 111 -7.89 -13.91 -0.37
N ILE A 112 -7.98 -12.78 0.33
CA ILE A 112 -9.03 -11.78 0.10
C ILE A 112 -8.95 -11.26 -1.33
N ALA A 113 -7.76 -10.90 -1.81
CA ALA A 113 -7.58 -10.38 -3.15
C ALA A 113 -8.06 -11.35 -4.24
N LYS A 114 -7.74 -12.64 -4.09
CA LYS A 114 -8.19 -13.70 -5.00
C LYS A 114 -9.70 -13.94 -4.90
N LYS A 115 -10.24 -14.09 -3.69
CA LYS A 115 -11.67 -14.36 -3.46
C LYS A 115 -12.56 -13.23 -3.98
N GLU A 116 -12.10 -11.99 -3.81
CA GLU A 116 -12.84 -10.81 -4.20
C GLU A 116 -12.54 -10.37 -5.63
N ASN A 117 -11.78 -11.13 -6.43
CA ASN A 117 -11.41 -10.77 -7.81
C ASN A 117 -10.87 -9.34 -7.91
N ILE A 118 -9.92 -8.99 -7.05
CA ILE A 118 -9.35 -7.64 -7.00
C ILE A 118 -8.57 -7.35 -8.28
N GLU A 119 -8.82 -6.18 -8.86
CA GLU A 119 -8.18 -5.71 -10.09
C GLU A 119 -7.00 -4.77 -9.80
N LEU A 120 -7.03 -4.10 -8.64
CA LEU A 120 -6.00 -3.15 -8.22
C LEU A 120 -5.94 -3.05 -6.69
N ALA A 121 -4.74 -2.92 -6.12
CA ALA A 121 -4.58 -2.57 -4.72
C ALA A 121 -4.08 -1.12 -4.56
N VAL A 122 -4.69 -0.37 -3.64
CA VAL A 122 -4.30 0.99 -3.25
C VAL A 122 -3.85 0.94 -1.80
N LEU A 123 -2.54 0.97 -1.57
CA LEU A 123 -1.95 0.68 -0.26
C LEU A 123 -1.26 1.90 0.35
N MET A 124 -1.22 1.90 1.68
CA MET A 124 -0.48 2.88 2.48
C MET A 124 1.02 2.61 2.38
N ASP A 125 1.75 3.47 1.69
CA ASP A 125 3.21 3.44 1.60
C ASP A 125 3.89 3.56 2.98
N ILE A 126 5.19 3.27 3.06
CA ILE A 126 6.03 3.37 4.28
C ILE A 126 5.77 2.26 5.32
N SER A 127 4.56 1.71 5.42
CA SER A 127 4.25 0.62 6.36
C SER A 127 5.06 -0.66 6.08
N ALA A 128 5.51 -1.35 7.14
CA ALA A 128 6.18 -2.65 7.03
C ALA A 128 5.28 -3.74 6.40
N ALA A 129 3.96 -3.57 6.48
CA ALA A 129 3.00 -4.46 5.83
C ALA A 129 2.62 -3.97 4.43
N CYS A 130 2.12 -2.73 4.34
CA CYS A 130 1.44 -2.22 3.15
C CYS A 130 2.32 -1.35 2.25
N GLY A 131 3.52 -0.96 2.70
CA GLY A 131 4.47 -0.16 1.93
C GLY A 131 4.66 -0.71 0.53
N SER A 132 4.56 0.10 -0.52
CA SER A 132 4.57 -0.41 -1.90
C SER A 132 5.79 0.04 -2.70
N GLN A 133 6.43 1.13 -2.29
CA GLN A 133 7.61 1.70 -2.94
C GLN A 133 8.74 1.98 -1.96
N VAL A 134 8.40 2.49 -0.77
CA VAL A 134 9.37 2.83 0.27
C VAL A 134 8.91 2.24 1.59
N ILE A 135 9.86 1.75 2.38
CA ILE A 135 9.70 1.33 3.77
C ILE A 135 10.90 1.83 4.59
N TYR A 136 10.84 1.70 5.91
CA TYR A 136 12.02 1.88 6.76
C TYR A 136 12.96 0.65 6.66
N ASP A 137 14.26 0.90 6.76
CA ASP A 137 15.26 -0.12 7.05
C ASP A 137 15.55 -0.10 8.55
N GLY A 138 14.89 -1.01 9.27
CA GLY A 138 14.90 -1.07 10.72
C GLY A 138 13.97 -0.06 11.40
N ASN A 139 14.20 0.15 12.71
CA ASN A 139 13.30 0.89 13.58
C ASN A 139 13.18 2.36 13.16
N ARG A 140 11.97 2.79 12.76
CA ARG A 140 11.67 4.16 12.32
C ARG A 140 11.85 5.25 13.38
N PHE A 141 11.89 4.87 14.65
CA PHE A 141 12.11 5.78 15.79
C PHE A 141 13.58 5.88 16.21
N SER A 142 14.50 5.24 15.47
CA SER A 142 15.94 5.43 15.62
C SER A 142 16.35 6.89 15.36
N GLU A 143 17.39 7.36 16.06
CA GLU A 143 18.01 8.67 15.82
C GLU A 143 18.44 8.83 14.36
N ASN A 144 18.95 7.75 13.76
CA ASN A 144 19.39 7.69 12.37
C ASN A 144 18.43 6.84 11.54
N LYS A 145 17.15 7.23 11.48
CA LYS A 145 16.15 6.52 10.66
C LYS A 145 16.57 6.47 9.18
N VAL A 146 16.44 5.30 8.57
CA VAL A 146 16.80 5.05 7.17
C VAL A 146 15.58 4.59 6.39
N TYR A 147 15.37 5.16 5.21
CA TYR A 147 14.41 4.65 4.24
C TYR A 147 15.13 3.75 3.24
N GLN A 148 14.41 2.76 2.72
CA GLN A 148 14.89 1.89 1.65
C GLN A 148 13.80 1.74 0.59
N ILE A 149 14.22 1.55 -0.65
CA ILE A 149 13.32 1.19 -1.75
C ILE A 149 12.90 -0.26 -1.54
N GLY A 150 11.60 -0.49 -1.47
CA GLY A 150 11.08 -1.82 -1.21
C GLY A 150 9.60 -1.81 -0.87
N ALA A 151 9.00 -2.99 -0.95
CA ALA A 151 7.64 -3.21 -0.51
C ALA A 151 7.65 -3.83 0.90
N GLY A 152 6.63 -3.52 1.71
CA GLY A 152 6.28 -4.26 2.90
C GLY A 152 5.79 -5.67 2.59
N VAL A 153 5.63 -6.51 3.61
CA VAL A 153 5.37 -7.95 3.45
C VAL A 153 4.07 -8.22 2.68
N ALA A 154 2.99 -7.51 2.97
CA ALA A 154 1.69 -7.71 2.34
C ALA A 154 1.65 -7.18 0.89
N ALA A 155 2.25 -6.01 0.66
CA ALA A 155 2.42 -5.50 -0.70
C ALA A 155 3.30 -6.43 -1.56
N ALA A 156 4.43 -6.90 -1.02
CA ALA A 156 5.30 -7.87 -1.69
C ALA A 156 4.55 -9.17 -2.03
N GLN A 157 3.73 -9.69 -1.11
CA GLN A 157 2.92 -10.89 -1.33
C GLN A 157 1.92 -10.71 -2.48
N LEU A 158 1.28 -9.54 -2.60
CA LEU A 158 0.38 -9.23 -3.71
C LEU A 158 1.15 -9.11 -5.04
N ILE A 159 2.24 -8.33 -5.06
CA ILE A 159 3.05 -8.08 -6.25
C ILE A 159 3.60 -9.38 -6.84
N ARG A 160 4.20 -10.24 -6.01
CA ARG A 160 4.75 -11.54 -6.47
C ARG A 160 3.68 -12.51 -6.99
N ASN A 161 2.40 -12.26 -6.69
CA ASN A 161 1.27 -13.03 -7.17
C ASN A 161 0.53 -12.35 -8.35
N GLY A 162 1.14 -11.33 -8.96
CA GLY A 162 0.64 -10.69 -10.17
C GLY A 162 -0.38 -9.57 -9.96
N PHE A 163 -0.74 -9.24 -8.72
CA PHE A 163 -1.60 -8.09 -8.44
C PHE A 163 -0.83 -6.78 -8.66
N LYS A 164 -1.54 -5.79 -9.18
CA LYS A 164 -1.00 -4.43 -9.37
C LYS A 164 -1.27 -3.62 -8.11
N VAL A 165 -0.27 -2.89 -7.66
CA VAL A 165 -0.30 -2.10 -6.43
C VAL A 165 0.09 -0.66 -6.77
N ILE A 166 -0.65 0.30 -6.22
CA ILE A 166 -0.28 1.72 -6.23
C ILE A 166 -0.27 2.27 -4.80
N SER A 167 0.59 3.25 -4.58
CA SER A 167 0.66 4.01 -3.34
C SER A 167 -0.44 5.06 -3.30
N GLN A 168 -0.93 5.39 -2.11
CA GLN A 168 -1.73 6.61 -1.86
C GLN A 168 -1.02 7.90 -2.28
N ARG A 169 0.30 7.85 -2.49
CA ARG A 169 1.15 8.98 -2.92
C ARG A 169 1.42 8.99 -4.42
N ASP A 170 0.89 8.03 -5.17
CA ASP A 170 1.05 7.97 -6.64
C ASP A 170 0.01 8.84 -7.33
N TYR A 171 0.17 10.16 -7.20
CA TYR A 171 -0.86 11.09 -7.65
C TYR A 171 -1.09 11.05 -9.16
N ALA A 172 -0.06 10.90 -9.98
CA ALA A 172 -0.24 10.79 -11.43
C ALA A 172 -0.98 9.50 -11.81
N SER A 173 -0.69 8.40 -11.12
CA SER A 173 -1.40 7.13 -11.32
C SER A 173 -2.83 7.18 -10.82
N LEU A 174 -3.10 7.88 -9.71
CA LEU A 174 -4.47 8.12 -9.22
C LEU A 174 -5.28 8.96 -10.21
N GLU A 175 -4.69 9.97 -10.87
CA GLU A 175 -5.35 10.73 -11.94
C GLU A 175 -5.77 9.82 -13.12
N ILE A 176 -4.89 8.92 -13.55
CA ILE A 176 -5.22 7.92 -14.59
C ILE A 176 -6.35 7.02 -14.12
N LEU A 177 -6.28 6.50 -12.90
CA LEU A 177 -7.34 5.66 -12.32
C LEU A 177 -8.69 6.40 -12.30
N TYR A 178 -8.71 7.67 -11.88
CA TYR A 178 -9.94 8.46 -11.85
C TYR A 178 -10.52 8.71 -13.23
N SER A 179 -9.70 8.93 -14.26
CA SER A 179 -10.19 9.02 -15.65
C SER A 179 -10.88 7.74 -16.16
N LYS A 180 -10.61 6.59 -15.53
CA LYS A 180 -11.32 5.33 -15.83
C LYS A 180 -12.64 5.22 -15.11
N ILE A 181 -12.71 5.72 -13.88
CA ILE A 181 -13.89 5.65 -13.01
C ILE A 181 -14.92 6.73 -13.39
N ASP A 182 -14.45 7.92 -13.73
CA ASP A 182 -15.24 9.08 -14.16
C ASP A 182 -14.69 9.62 -15.48
N LEU A 183 -15.47 9.45 -16.56
CA LEU A 183 -15.08 9.86 -17.91
C LEU A 183 -14.96 11.39 -18.08
N ASN A 184 -15.47 12.17 -17.13
CA ASN A 184 -15.34 13.62 -17.12
C ASN A 184 -14.17 14.11 -16.25
N HIS A 185 -13.46 13.20 -15.57
CA HIS A 185 -12.33 13.59 -14.70
C HIS A 185 -11.18 14.14 -15.55
N PRO A 186 -10.80 15.42 -15.39
CA PRO A 186 -9.66 15.98 -16.10
C PRO A 186 -8.37 15.43 -15.49
N ILE A 187 -7.49 14.87 -16.30
CA ILE A 187 -6.18 14.38 -15.84
C ILE A 187 -5.26 15.58 -15.63
N ASP A 188 -4.83 15.81 -14.38
CA ASP A 188 -3.76 16.77 -14.08
C ASP A 188 -2.38 16.15 -14.37
N HIS A 189 -1.87 16.40 -15.57
CA HIS A 189 -0.55 15.92 -16.02
C HIS A 189 0.64 16.52 -15.26
N SER A 190 0.43 17.52 -14.38
CA SER A 190 1.49 18.05 -13.52
C SER A 190 1.76 17.19 -12.28
N LYS A 191 0.84 16.28 -11.93
CA LYS A 191 1.01 15.35 -10.82
C LYS A 191 2.18 14.39 -11.09
N LYS A 192 2.82 13.98 -10.00
CA LYS A 192 3.94 13.04 -9.99
C LYS A 192 3.61 11.86 -9.08
N ASP A 193 4.10 10.68 -9.43
CA ASP A 193 4.09 9.52 -8.54
C ASP A 193 5.21 9.62 -7.51
N HIS A 194 5.13 8.79 -6.46
CA HIS A 194 6.02 8.95 -5.32
C HIS A 194 7.50 8.85 -5.71
N HIS A 195 7.85 7.95 -6.62
CA HIS A 195 9.22 7.75 -7.12
C HIS A 195 9.74 8.87 -8.06
N GLU A 196 8.89 9.81 -8.47
CA GLU A 196 9.25 10.89 -9.39
C GLU A 196 9.52 12.22 -8.68
N ILE A 197 9.23 12.32 -7.38
CA ILE A 197 9.43 13.57 -6.62
C ILE A 197 10.90 13.75 -6.22
N ASP A 198 11.30 15.01 -6.03
CA ASP A 198 12.68 15.39 -5.76
C ASP A 198 13.24 14.69 -4.52
N TRP A 199 12.46 14.61 -3.42
CA TRP A 199 12.88 13.90 -2.22
C TRP A 199 13.29 12.45 -2.50
N TYR A 200 12.49 11.71 -3.28
CA TYR A 200 12.76 10.31 -3.57
C TYR A 200 14.03 10.18 -4.40
N LYS A 201 14.15 10.98 -5.47
CA LYS A 201 15.32 11.01 -6.34
C LYS A 201 16.60 11.37 -5.61
N THR A 202 16.57 12.43 -4.79
CA THR A 202 17.73 12.88 -4.02
C THR A 202 18.10 11.87 -2.93
N TYR A 203 17.13 11.36 -2.17
CA TYR A 203 17.41 10.44 -1.06
C TYR A 203 18.01 9.12 -1.54
N PHE A 204 17.49 8.58 -2.65
CA PHE A 204 17.96 7.31 -3.21
C PHE A 204 19.01 7.45 -4.32
N ASN A 205 19.46 8.68 -4.61
CA ASN A 205 20.41 8.98 -5.68
C ASN A 205 19.99 8.39 -7.05
N ILE A 206 18.73 8.60 -7.42
CA ILE A 206 18.14 8.15 -8.69
C ILE A 206 17.99 9.34 -9.63
N SER A 207 18.56 9.22 -10.84
CA SER A 207 18.44 10.18 -11.94
C SER A 207 17.03 10.19 -12.55
#